data_AF-A0A8C2RD94-F1
#
_entry.id   AF-A0A8C2RD94-F1
#
_cell.length_a   1.000
_cell.length_b   1.000
_cell.length_c   1.000
_cell.angle_alpha   90.00
_cell.angle_beta   90.00
_cell.angle_gamma   90.00
#
_symmetry.space_group_name_H-M   'P 1'
#
loop_
_entity.id
_entity.type
_entity.pdbx_description
1 polymer ?
#
loop_
_entity_poly.entity_id
_entity_poly.type
_entity_poly.pdbx_seq_one_letter_code
_entity_poly.pdbx_strand_id
1 'polypeptide(L)' 'MQQKSQRKAELTENEKPAAVVAPITTGYTVKISNYGWDQSDKFVKIYITLPGVHQVPAESVQVNFTER' A
#
# COMPACT_ATOMS: atom_id res chain seq x y z
N MET A 1 30.36 43.64 -31.23
CA MET A 1 29.07 43.07 -31.67
C MET A 1 29.36 41.78 -32.44
N GLN A 2 28.51 40.76 -32.30
CA GLN A 2 28.80 39.32 -32.42
C GLN A 2 28.96 38.74 -33.85
N GLN A 3 29.63 37.57 -33.99
CA GLN A 3 29.24 36.40 -34.82
C GLN A 3 30.15 35.16 -34.53
N LYS A 4 29.72 34.11 -33.80
CA LYS A 4 29.04 32.83 -34.16
C LYS A 4 29.78 31.84 -35.12
N SER A 5 30.24 30.69 -34.58
CA SER A 5 30.38 29.32 -35.20
C SER A 5 31.23 28.42 -34.28
N GLN A 6 31.02 27.13 -33.97
CA GLN A 6 30.06 26.07 -34.34
C GLN A 6 30.20 24.87 -33.35
N ARG A 7 29.04 24.33 -32.93
CA ARG A 7 28.62 22.93 -32.58
C ARG A 7 29.64 21.84 -32.17
N LYS A 8 29.34 21.10 -31.07
CA LYS A 8 28.67 19.75 -31.03
C LYS A 8 29.25 18.81 -29.94
N ALA A 9 28.34 18.04 -29.31
CA ALA A 9 28.53 16.88 -28.41
C ALA A 9 29.07 17.22 -27.00
N GLU A 10 28.56 16.68 -25.90
CA GLU A 10 28.02 15.34 -25.71
C GLU A 10 26.99 15.34 -24.56
N LEU A 11 25.82 14.77 -24.84
CA LEU A 11 24.87 14.32 -23.84
C LEU A 11 25.43 13.03 -23.27
N THR A 12 25.78 13.00 -21.99
CA THR A 12 25.95 11.74 -21.26
C THR A 12 24.87 11.69 -20.19
N GLU A 13 23.75 11.17 -20.65
CA GLU A 13 22.72 10.50 -19.86
C GLU A 13 23.42 9.40 -19.06
N ASN A 14 23.51 9.57 -17.74
CA ASN A 14 23.75 8.45 -16.84
C ASN A 14 22.50 8.31 -15.98
N GLU A 15 21.65 7.39 -16.44
CA GLU A 15 20.35 7.10 -15.87
C GLU A 15 20.45 6.91 -14.35
N LYS A 16 19.75 7.79 -13.63
CA LYS A 16 19.31 7.50 -12.27
C LYS A 16 18.46 6.22 -12.37
N PRO A 17 18.71 5.17 -11.57
CA PRO A 17 17.83 4.01 -11.59
C PRO A 17 16.41 4.51 -11.34
N ALA A 18 15.56 4.38 -12.36
CA ALA A 18 14.14 4.64 -12.24
C ALA A 18 13.66 3.65 -11.18
N ALA A 19 13.47 4.16 -9.96
CA ALA A 19 12.73 3.44 -8.95
C ALA A 19 11.41 3.08 -9.61
N VAL A 20 11.18 1.78 -9.82
CA VAL A 20 9.89 1.26 -10.25
C VAL A 20 8.96 1.59 -9.09
N VAL A 21 8.35 2.77 -9.13
CA VAL A 21 7.39 3.19 -8.13
C VAL A 21 6.20 2.29 -8.38
N ALA A 22 6.10 1.22 -7.58
CA ALA A 22 4.91 0.39 -7.55
C ALA A 22 3.70 1.33 -7.47
N PRO A 23 2.63 1.08 -8.25
CA PRO A 23 1.47 1.96 -8.23
C PRO A 23 1.03 2.11 -6.78
N ILE A 24 1.17 3.33 -6.27
CA ILE A 24 0.62 3.74 -4.98
C ILE A 24 -0.89 3.68 -5.15
N THR A 25 -1.46 2.50 -4.89
CA THR A 25 -2.89 2.34 -4.65
C THR A 25 -3.19 3.19 -3.44
N THR A 26 -3.65 4.42 -3.68
CA THR A 26 -4.18 5.29 -2.64
C THR A 26 -5.49 4.67 -2.16
N GLY A 27 -5.36 3.68 -1.27
CA GLY A 27 -6.46 3.14 -0.50
C GLY A 27 -6.87 4.14 0.58
N TYR A 28 -8.15 4.16 0.90
CA TYR A 28 -8.66 4.87 2.07
C TYR A 28 -8.88 3.86 3.19
N THR A 29 -8.58 4.28 4.43
CA THR A 29 -8.83 3.45 5.61
C THR A 29 -10.22 3.72 6.13
N VAL A 30 -11.02 2.66 6.31
CA VAL A 30 -12.32 2.74 6.98
C VAL A 30 -12.17 2.21 8.40
N LYS A 31 -12.60 2.99 9.38
CA LYS A 31 -12.68 2.50 10.77
C LYS A 31 -13.89 1.58 10.92
N ILE A 32 -13.66 0.38 11.42
CA ILE A 32 -14.72 -0.55 11.78
C ILE A 32 -15.20 -0.19 13.18
N SER A 33 -16.36 0.48 13.26
CA SER A 33 -16.97 0.88 14.54
C SER A 33 -18.02 -0.10 15.06
N ASN A 34 -18.60 -0.92 14.17
CA ASN A 34 -19.60 -1.92 14.52
C ASN A 34 -19.02 -3.33 14.32
N TYR A 35 -18.83 -4.04 15.42
CA TYR A 35 -18.36 -5.41 15.46
C TYR A 35 -19.03 -6.12 16.65
N GLY A 36 -19.26 -7.42 16.52
CA GLY A 36 -19.73 -8.26 17.61
C GLY A 36 -18.56 -8.99 18.26
N TRP A 37 -18.67 -9.35 19.53
CA TRP A 37 -17.71 -10.24 20.17
C TRP A 37 -18.41 -11.13 21.20
N ASP A 38 -17.88 -12.34 21.37
CA ASP A 38 -18.22 -13.24 22.47
C ASP A 38 -16.95 -13.72 23.16
N GLN A 39 -17.10 -14.13 24.41
CA GLN A 39 -16.02 -14.66 25.21
C GLN A 39 -16.49 -15.91 25.94
N SER A 40 -15.59 -16.89 25.98
CA SER A 40 -15.65 -18.07 26.82
C SER A 40 -14.45 -18.09 27.75
N ASP A 41 -14.39 -19.09 28.64
CA ASP A 41 -13.26 -19.29 29.55
C ASP A 41 -11.92 -19.51 28.82
N LYS A 42 -11.96 -19.94 27.56
CA LYS A 42 -10.77 -20.29 26.78
C LYS A 42 -10.45 -19.31 25.64
N PHE A 43 -11.45 -18.65 25.09
CA PHE A 43 -11.31 -17.89 23.86
C PHE A 43 -12.18 -16.64 23.85
N VAL A 44 -11.65 -15.60 23.19
CA VAL A 44 -12.41 -14.43 22.73
C VAL A 44 -12.57 -14.54 21.23
N LYS A 45 -13.79 -14.33 20.72
CA LYS A 45 -14.09 -14.29 19.29
C LYS A 45 -14.62 -12.92 18.92
N ILE A 46 -14.10 -12.36 17.84
CA ILE A 46 -14.52 -11.07 17.28
C ILE A 46 -15.12 -11.34 15.91
N TYR A 47 -16.33 -10.85 15.67
CA TYR A 47 -17.04 -10.96 14.40
C TYR A 47 -17.13 -9.59 13.74
N ILE A 48 -16.60 -9.51 12.53
CA ILE A 48 -16.61 -8.31 11.70
C ILE A 48 -17.38 -8.63 10.42
N THR A 49 -18.37 -7.81 10.09
CA THR A 49 -19.10 -7.94 8.82
C THR A 49 -18.47 -7.00 7.79
N LEU A 50 -17.86 -7.57 6.75
CA LEU A 50 -17.31 -6.84 5.62
C LEU A 50 -17.97 -7.33 4.31
N PRO A 51 -18.69 -6.47 3.57
CA PRO A 51 -19.28 -6.84 2.28
C PRO A 51 -18.20 -7.34 1.31
N GLY A 52 -18.45 -8.48 0.65
CA GLY A 52 -17.54 -9.02 -0.37
C GLY A 52 -16.23 -9.63 0.15
N VAL A 53 -16.02 -9.74 1.47
CA VAL A 53 -14.74 -10.22 2.04
C VAL A 53 -14.33 -11.62 1.55
N HIS A 54 -15.29 -12.48 1.22
CA HIS A 54 -15.04 -13.83 0.70
C HIS A 54 -14.42 -13.86 -0.70
N GLN A 55 -14.44 -12.74 -1.43
CA GLN A 55 -13.83 -12.60 -2.76
C GLN A 55 -12.39 -12.08 -2.67
N VAL A 56 -12.00 -11.59 -1.49
CA VAL A 56 -10.66 -11.08 -1.24
C VAL A 56 -9.73 -12.28 -0.94
N PRO A 57 -8.52 -12.30 -1.53
CA PRO A 57 -7.55 -13.35 -1.20
C PRO A 57 -7.21 -13.36 0.29
N ALA A 58 -6.99 -14.54 0.85
CA ALA A 58 -6.74 -14.71 2.29
C ALA A 58 -5.49 -13.95 2.76
N GLU A 59 -4.48 -13.85 1.91
CA GLU A 59 -3.23 -13.10 2.16
C GLU A 59 -3.43 -11.59 2.31
N SER A 60 -4.54 -11.05 1.79
CA SER A 60 -4.89 -9.64 1.93
C SER A 60 -5.64 -9.36 3.24
N VAL A 61 -6.01 -10.39 4.00
CA VAL A 61 -6.62 -10.27 5.32
C VAL A 61 -5.55 -10.53 6.37
N GLN A 62 -5.16 -9.48 7.08
CA GLN A 62 -4.09 -9.55 8.09
C GLN A 62 -4.65 -9.29 9.49
N VAL A 63 -4.17 -10.05 10.47
CA VAL A 63 -4.49 -9.88 11.88
C VAL A 63 -3.21 -9.93 12.70
N ASN A 64 -3.08 -9.02 13.66
CA ASN A 64 -1.98 -8.98 14.60
C ASN A 64 -2.56 -8.89 16.02
N PHE A 65 -2.35 -9.93 16.82
CA PHE A 65 -2.70 -9.94 18.24
C PHE A 65 -1.48 -9.53 19.05
N THR A 66 -1.65 -8.58 19.96
CA THR A 66 -0.60 -8.13 20.88
C THR A 66 -0.99 -8.46 22.31
N GLU A 67 0.00 -8.51 23.20
CA GLU A 67 -0.26 -8.45 24.64
C GLU A 67 -0.99 -7.15 24.98
N ARG A 68 -1.81 -7.20 26.03
CA ARG A 68 -2.67 -6.09 26.47
C ARG A 68 -2.16 -5.48 27.76
#